data_AF-A0A7K4JSR2-F1
#
_entry.id   AF-A0A7K4JSR2-F1
#
_cell.length_a   1.000
_cell.length_b   1.000
_cell.length_c   1.000
_cell.angle_alpha   90.00
_cell.angle_beta   90.00
_cell.angle_gamma   90.00
#
_symmetry.space_group_name_H-M   'P 1'
#
loop_
_entity.id
_entity.type
_entity.pdbx_description
1 polymer ?
#
loop_
_entity_poly.entity_id
_entity_poly.type
_entity_poly.pdbx_seq_one_letter_code
_entity_poly.pdbx_strand_id
1 'polypeptide(L)'
;IERNLRSRMDVLLKQKSDRMHELKTLIEQDQDLCDLLCTTPFSIDGNVVPSLDDLDRYRRHLASLNSEKEQRQEEFASSKRQIILLMEELDHTPDTSFEREVVYEDEEA
;
A
#
# COMPACT_ATOMS: atom_id res chain seq x y z
N ILE A 1 -35.68 25.25 17.27
CA ILE A 1 -35.34 23.87 17.69
C ILE A 1 -35.23 22.95 16.47
N GLU A 2 -36.29 22.80 15.67
CA GLU A 2 -36.30 21.95 14.47
C GLU A 2 -35.15 22.25 13.47
N ARG A 3 -34.93 23.52 13.09
CA ARG A 3 -33.84 23.93 12.20
C ARG A 3 -32.46 23.48 12.72
N ASN A 4 -32.22 23.56 14.02
CA ASN A 4 -30.95 23.14 14.64
C ASN A 4 -30.79 21.61 14.61
N LEU A 5 -31.88 20.87 14.81
CA LEU A 5 -31.87 19.42 14.72
C LEU A 5 -31.62 18.93 13.28
N ARG A 6 -32.26 19.57 12.28
CA ARG A 6 -32.00 19.28 10.86
C ARG A 6 -30.54 19.55 10.50
N SER A 7 -30.02 20.72 10.84
CA SER A 7 -28.62 21.07 10.59
C SER A 7 -27.64 20.09 11.24
N ARG A 8 -27.91 19.66 12.49
CA ARG A 8 -27.07 18.69 13.18
C ARG A 8 -27.13 17.29 12.52
N MET A 9 -28.31 16.89 12.05
CA MET A 9 -28.48 15.65 11.29
C MET A 9 -27.65 15.68 10.00
N ASP A 10 -27.71 16.78 9.24
CA ASP A 10 -26.98 16.93 7.98
C ASP A 10 -25.46 16.82 8.19
N VAL A 11 -24.94 17.42 9.27
CA VAL A 11 -23.52 17.30 9.65
C VAL A 11 -23.14 15.86 9.95
N LEU A 12 -23.96 15.12 10.72
CA LEU A 12 -23.68 13.73 11.07
C LEU A 12 -23.76 12.80 9.86
N LEU A 13 -24.71 13.02 8.95
CA LEU A 13 -24.82 12.26 7.70
C LEU A 13 -23.60 12.50 6.81
N LYS A 14 -23.13 13.75 6.72
CA LYS A 14 -21.91 14.09 6.02
C LYS A 14 -20.70 13.37 6.63
N GLN A 15 -20.52 13.46 7.95
CA GLN A 15 -19.42 12.77 8.64
C GLN A 15 -19.44 11.25 8.41
N LYS A 16 -20.62 10.62 8.45
CA LYS A 16 -20.77 9.20 8.11
C LYS A 16 -20.30 8.94 6.68
N SER A 17 -20.78 9.72 5.72
CA SER A 17 -20.42 9.57 4.30
C SER A 17 -18.91 9.71 4.09
N ASP A 18 -18.31 10.75 4.68
CA ASP A 18 -16.88 11.04 4.55
C ASP A 18 -16.04 9.88 5.10
N ARG A 19 -16.40 9.33 6.28
CA ARG A 19 -15.68 8.19 6.89
C ARG A 19 -15.83 6.90 6.10
N MET A 20 -17.01 6.61 5.57
CA MET A 20 -17.22 5.42 4.74
C MET A 20 -16.46 5.52 3.42
N HIS A 21 -16.40 6.71 2.83
CA HIS A 21 -15.63 6.93 1.61
C HIS A 21 -14.13 6.78 1.86
N GLU A 22 -13.62 7.39 2.94
CA GLU A 22 -12.23 7.23 3.32
C GLU A 22 -11.88 5.76 3.58
N LEU A 23 -12.70 5.03 4.33
CA LEU A 23 -12.50 3.60 4.58
C LEU A 23 -12.36 2.81 3.27
N LYS A 24 -13.22 3.07 2.29
CA LYS A 24 -13.15 2.41 0.99
C LYS A 24 -11.81 2.68 0.30
N THR A 25 -11.36 3.94 0.25
CA THR A 25 -10.07 4.30 -0.35
C THR A 25 -8.89 3.64 0.38
N LEU A 26 -8.94 3.58 1.72
CA LEU A 26 -7.90 2.92 2.51
C LEU A 26 -7.84 1.42 2.21
N ILE A 27 -9.00 0.74 2.07
CA ILE A 27 -9.06 -0.69 1.72
C ILE A 27 -8.51 -0.94 0.31
N GLU A 28 -8.85 -0.10 -0.67
CA GLU A 28 -8.32 -0.21 -2.04
C GLU A 28 -6.78 -0.11 -2.05
N GLN A 29 -6.23 0.89 -1.35
CA GLN A 29 -4.77 1.07 -1.23
C GLN A 29 -4.09 -0.10 -0.51
N ASP A 30 -4.72 -0.63 0.52
CA ASP A 30 -4.19 -1.76 1.28
C ASP A 30 -4.12 -3.02 0.43
N GLN A 31 -5.16 -3.28 -0.34
CA GLN A 31 -5.21 -4.43 -1.23
C GLN A 31 -4.08 -4.37 -2.26
N ASP A 32 -3.90 -3.22 -2.91
CA ASP A 32 -2.83 -3.03 -3.90
C ASP A 32 -1.43 -3.23 -3.29
N LEU A 33 -1.19 -2.67 -2.10
CA LEU A 33 0.08 -2.83 -1.40
C LEU A 33 0.31 -4.26 -0.90
N CYS A 34 -0.72 -4.91 -0.38
CA CYS A 34 -0.63 -6.27 0.13
C CYS A 34 -0.42 -7.28 -1.00
N ASP A 35 -1.05 -7.10 -2.15
CA ASP A 35 -0.83 -7.91 -3.34
C ASP A 35 0.61 -7.77 -3.84
N LEU A 36 1.15 -6.55 -3.86
CA LEU A 36 2.56 -6.29 -4.22
C LEU A 36 3.55 -6.88 -3.20
N LEU A 37 3.28 -6.71 -1.91
CA LEU A 37 4.18 -7.14 -0.83
C LEU A 37 4.00 -8.61 -0.45
N CYS A 38 3.04 -9.31 -1.08
CA CYS A 38 2.62 -10.68 -0.76
C CYS A 38 2.25 -10.85 0.73
N THR A 39 1.48 -9.90 1.28
CA THR A 39 1.04 -9.88 2.68
C THR A 39 -0.48 -9.95 2.78
N THR A 40 -1.01 -10.22 3.99
CA THR A 40 -2.46 -10.25 4.21
C THR A 40 -3.00 -8.85 4.49
N PRO A 41 -4.09 -8.42 3.81
CA PRO A 41 -4.75 -7.14 4.08
C PRO A 41 -5.19 -6.97 5.53
N PHE A 42 -5.15 -5.73 6.01
CA PHE A 42 -5.68 -5.36 7.31
C PHE A 42 -7.22 -5.38 7.30
N SER A 43 -7.82 -5.92 8.36
CA SER A 43 -9.26 -6.10 8.42
C SER A 43 -9.93 -5.21 9.47
N ILE A 44 -10.89 -4.44 8.99
CA ILE A 44 -11.97 -3.82 9.77
C ILE A 44 -13.28 -4.03 9.02
N ASP A 45 -14.40 -4.03 9.74
CA ASP A 45 -15.71 -4.28 9.13
C ASP A 45 -16.09 -3.13 8.17
N GLY A 46 -15.97 -3.40 6.87
CA GLY A 46 -16.27 -2.44 5.79
C GLY A 46 -17.74 -2.03 5.68
N ASN A 47 -18.65 -2.69 6.41
CA ASN A 47 -20.08 -2.35 6.40
C ASN A 47 -20.49 -1.47 7.60
N VAL A 48 -19.58 -1.23 8.54
CA VAL A 48 -19.82 -0.45 9.75
C VAL A 48 -19.13 0.90 9.63
N VAL A 49 -19.77 1.96 10.15
CA VAL A 49 -19.16 3.29 10.17
C VAL A 49 -17.95 3.26 11.12
N PRO A 50 -16.73 3.48 10.61
CA PRO A 50 -15.53 3.36 11.44
C PRO A 50 -15.44 4.52 12.44
N SER A 51 -14.80 4.26 13.58
CA SER A 51 -14.39 5.32 14.47
C SER A 51 -13.19 6.08 13.89
N LEU A 52 -12.86 7.24 14.47
CA LEU A 52 -11.66 7.96 14.09
C LEU A 52 -10.38 7.18 14.45
N ASP A 53 -10.42 6.37 15.52
CA ASP A 53 -9.31 5.52 15.92
C ASP A 53 -9.11 4.34 14.94
N ASP A 54 -10.20 3.74 14.46
CA ASP A 54 -10.12 2.69 13.43
C ASP A 54 -9.45 3.21 12.16
N LEU A 55 -9.86 4.40 11.69
CA LEU A 55 -9.25 5.05 10.53
C LEU A 55 -7.77 5.40 10.78
N ASP A 56 -7.43 5.89 11.97
CA ASP A 56 -6.04 6.20 12.32
C ASP A 56 -5.15 4.95 12.36
N ARG A 57 -5.65 3.86 12.97
CA ARG A 57 -4.96 2.56 12.97
C ARG A 57 -4.71 2.06 11.55
N TYR A 58 -5.69 2.21 10.67
CA TYR A 58 -5.56 1.84 9.27
C TYR A 58 -4.51 2.69 8.55
N ARG A 59 -4.54 4.02 8.71
CA ARG A 59 -3.54 4.92 8.11
C ARG A 59 -2.13 4.58 8.58
N ARG A 60 -1.94 4.24 9.86
CA ARG A 60 -0.65 3.79 10.40
C ARG A 60 -0.19 2.46 9.80
N HIS A 61 -1.11 1.53 9.55
CA HIS A 61 -0.79 0.28 8.87
C HIS A 61 -0.29 0.53 7.44
N LEU A 62 -1.02 1.34 6.66
CA LEU A 62 -0.59 1.72 5.30
C LEU A 62 0.75 2.44 5.29
N ALA A 63 0.99 3.34 6.26
CA ALA A 63 2.28 4.00 6.38
C ALA A 63 3.42 2.98 6.60
N SER A 64 3.19 1.98 7.45
CA SER A 64 4.16 0.89 7.66
C SER A 64 4.39 0.05 6.40
N LEU A 65 3.34 -0.27 5.64
CA LEU A 65 3.48 -1.02 4.38
C LEU A 65 4.26 -0.21 3.33
N ASN A 66 4.02 1.09 3.23
CA ASN A 66 4.78 1.95 2.31
C ASN A 66 6.26 2.03 2.71
N SER A 67 6.58 2.19 4.00
CA SER A 67 7.97 2.16 4.45
C SER A 67 8.65 0.82 4.17
N GLU A 68 7.96 -0.30 4.37
CA GLU A 68 8.47 -1.63 4.02
C GLU A 68 8.70 -1.76 2.50
N LYS A 69 7.77 -1.26 1.68
CA LYS A 69 7.92 -1.24 0.22
C LYS A 69 9.16 -0.45 -0.20
N GLU A 70 9.35 0.75 0.32
CA GLU A 70 10.51 1.60 0.05
C GLU A 70 11.81 0.90 0.45
N GLN A 71 11.84 0.29 1.64
CA GLN A 71 13.00 -0.47 2.11
C GLN A 71 13.33 -1.64 1.17
N ARG A 72 12.34 -2.46 0.79
CA ARG A 72 12.55 -3.60 -0.12
C ARG A 72 13.02 -3.15 -1.49
N GLN A 73 12.51 -2.03 -1.99
CA GLN A 73 12.92 -1.47 -3.27
C GLN A 73 14.39 -1.03 -3.23
N GLU A 74 14.83 -0.35 -2.16
CA GLU A 74 16.23 0.03 -1.99
C GLU A 74 17.16 -1.19 -1.87
N GLU A 75 16.76 -2.19 -1.07
CA GLU A 75 17.50 -3.44 -0.91
C GLU A 75 17.62 -4.21 -2.24
N PHE A 76 16.53 -4.28 -3.00
CA PHE A 76 16.51 -4.89 -4.33
C PHE A 76 17.45 -4.17 -5.29
N ALA A 77 17.35 -2.85 -5.40
CA ALA A 77 18.20 -2.05 -6.29
C ALA A 77 19.69 -2.14 -5.94
N SER A 78 20.01 -2.19 -4.65
CA SER A 78 21.38 -2.41 -4.17
C SER A 78 21.90 -3.80 -4.55
N SER A 79 21.10 -4.84 -4.29
CA SER A 79 21.46 -6.22 -4.57
C SER A 79 21.59 -6.49 -6.07
N LYS A 80 20.66 -5.98 -6.88
CA LYS A 80 20.68 -6.07 -8.35
C LYS A 80 21.97 -5.47 -8.92
N ARG A 81 22.36 -4.27 -8.48
CA ARG A 81 23.62 -3.64 -8.90
C ARG A 81 24.83 -4.52 -8.60
N GLN A 82 24.89 -5.12 -7.40
CA GLN A 82 25.99 -6.01 -7.04
C GLN A 82 26.00 -7.30 -7.88
N ILE A 83 24.84 -7.89 -8.15
CA ILE A 83 24.71 -9.09 -8.98
C ILE A 83 25.19 -8.82 -10.40
N ILE A 84 24.81 -7.69 -11.00
CA ILE A 84 25.25 -7.31 -12.36
C ILE A 84 26.77 -7.22 -12.46
N LEU A 85 27.42 -6.60 -11.47
CA LEU A 85 28.89 -6.52 -11.42
C LEU A 85 29.55 -7.90 -11.31
N LEU A 86 28.99 -8.80 -10.49
CA LEU A 86 29.50 -10.16 -10.35
C LEU A 86 29.29 -10.98 -11.62
N MET A 87 28.16 -10.78 -12.31
CA MET A 87 27.90 -11.43 -13.60
C MET A 87 28.91 -10.98 -14.67
N GLU A 88 29.23 -9.68 -14.70
CA GLU A 88 30.28 -9.14 -15.58
C GLU A 88 31.67 -9.72 -15.24
N GLU A 89 32.04 -9.80 -13.95
CA GLU A 89 33.32 -10.38 -13.51
C GLU A 89 33.46 -11.86 -13.89
N LEU A 90 32.35 -12.60 -13.94
CA LEU A 90 32.30 -14.02 -14.29
C LEU A 90 32.11 -14.29 -15.78
N ASP A 91 32.00 -13.25 -16.62
CA ASP A 91 31.56 -13.36 -18.02
C ASP A 91 30.24 -14.15 -18.17
N HIS A 92 29.34 -14.03 -17.18
CA HIS A 92 28.06 -14.72 -17.13
C HIS A 92 26.94 -13.85 -17.72
N THR A 93 26.12 -14.42 -18.60
CA THR A 93 24.93 -13.76 -19.15
C THR A 93 23.66 -14.33 -18.52
N PRO A 94 22.60 -13.52 -18.31
CA PRO A 94 21.33 -14.00 -17.79
C PRO A 94 20.74 -15.17 -18.61
N ASP A 95 20.67 -16.35 -18.01
CA ASP A 95 20.24 -17.58 -18.72
C ASP A 95 18.80 -17.96 -18.38
N THR A 96 18.40 -17.73 -17.12
CA THR A 96 17.04 -18.01 -16.64
C THR A 96 16.07 -16.89 -17.00
N SER A 97 14.76 -17.17 -16.97
CA SER A 97 13.75 -16.12 -17.15
C SER A 97 13.85 -15.09 -16.03
N PHE A 98 14.03 -15.55 -14.80
CA PHE A 98 14.17 -14.69 -13.63
C PHE A 98 15.41 -13.78 -13.69
N GLU A 99 16.58 -14.32 -14.06
CA GLU A 99 17.78 -13.47 -14.24
C GLU A 99 17.56 -12.39 -15.30
N ARG A 100 16.87 -12.74 -16.39
CA ARG A 100 16.54 -11.78 -17.45
C ARG A 100 15.57 -10.71 -16.98
N GLU A 101 14.53 -11.09 -16.25
CA GLU A 101 13.59 -10.16 -15.62
C GLU A 101 14.36 -9.20 -14.68
N VAL A 102 15.16 -9.74 -13.76
CA VAL A 102 15.90 -8.92 -12.79
C VAL A 102 16.94 -8.02 -13.44
N VAL A 103 17.72 -8.52 -14.41
CA VAL A 103 18.86 -7.78 -14.99
C VAL A 103 18.42 -6.79 -16.08
N TYR A 104 17.45 -7.14 -16.91
CA TYR A 104 17.08 -6.36 -18.09
C TYR A 104 15.83 -5.48 -17.93
N GLU A 105 14.95 -5.78 -16.98
CA GLU A 105 13.79 -4.91 -16.73
C GLU A 105 14.19 -3.73 -15.84
N ASP A 106 13.65 -2.55 -16.17
CA ASP A 106 13.85 -1.34 -15.36
C ASP A 106 12.95 -1.38 -14.13
N GLU A 107 13.42 -0.79 -13.03
CA GLU A 107 12.74 -0.82 -11.73
C GLU A 107 11.52 0.12 -11.67
N GLU A 108 11.30 0.94 -12.71
CA GLU A 108 10.16 1.84 -12.85
C GLU A 108 9.24 1.40 -13.99
N ALA A 109 8.26 0.55 -13.66
CA ALA A 109 7.02 0.36 -14.42
C ALA A 109 5.84 0.25 -13.45
#